data_AF-A0A925BVE2-F1
#
_entry.id   AF-A0A925BVE2-F1
#
_cell.length_a   1.000
_cell.length_b   1.000
_cell.length_c   1.000
_cell.angle_alpha   90.00
_cell.angle_beta   90.00
_cell.angle_gamma   90.00
#
_symmetry.space_group_name_H-M   'P 1'
#
loop_
_entity.id
_entity.type
_entity.pdbx_description
1 polymer ?
#
loop_
_entity_poly.entity_id
_entity_poly.type
_entity_poly.pdbx_seq_one_letter_code
_entity_poly.pdbx_strand_id
1 'polypeptide(L)'
;MKTIKTLSIVCLLSAAGMVYCKKDPVPIPSCIQQKIDSIKNSAKRTPPGEVHVWTYGGRKVYLFNAPCCDEFVKVLDENCQYVCSPSGGPLKFGDSLCTDFYQEAKYLGAIFRDDQ
;
A
#
# COMPACT_ATOMS: atom_id res chain seq x y z
N MET A 1 44.03 -24.93 53.29
CA MET A 1 43.59 -23.56 53.64
C MET A 1 44.22 -22.56 52.67
N LYS A 2 43.37 -21.88 51.88
CA LYS A 2 43.48 -20.49 51.36
C LYS A 2 42.59 -20.37 50.12
N THR A 3 41.37 -19.93 50.40
CA THR A 3 40.30 -19.57 49.46
C THR A 3 40.68 -18.34 48.65
N ILE A 4 40.64 -18.43 47.32
CA ILE A 4 40.71 -17.26 46.42
C ILE A 4 39.29 -17.02 45.93
N LYS A 5 38.73 -15.88 46.34
CA LYS A 5 37.37 -15.43 46.05
C LYS A 5 37.25 -15.09 44.56
N THR A 6 36.34 -15.76 43.87
CA THR A 6 35.88 -15.43 42.52
C THR A 6 35.18 -14.08 42.54
N LEU A 7 35.78 -13.06 41.91
CA LEU A 7 35.11 -11.80 41.64
C LEU A 7 34.36 -11.94 40.31
N SER A 8 33.11 -12.41 40.39
CA SER A 8 32.19 -12.45 39.26
C SER A 8 31.83 -11.02 38.87
N ILE A 9 32.41 -10.50 37.80
CA ILE A 9 31.86 -9.36 37.08
C ILE A 9 30.79 -9.92 36.14
N VAL A 10 29.57 -10.01 36.65
CA VAL A 10 28.39 -10.23 35.82
C VAL A 10 28.09 -8.91 35.12
N CYS A 11 28.59 -8.77 33.90
CA CYS A 11 28.16 -7.71 33.01
C CYS A 11 26.74 -8.07 32.55
N LEU A 12 25.74 -7.41 33.15
CA LEU A 12 24.34 -7.50 32.78
C LEU A 12 24.18 -7.05 31.32
N LEU A 13 24.15 -8.03 30.42
CA LEU A 13 23.71 -7.89 29.04
C LEU A 13 22.21 -7.57 29.03
N SER A 14 21.87 -6.30 29.23
CA SER A 14 20.53 -5.79 28.92
C SER A 14 20.39 -5.65 27.40
N ALA A 15 20.20 -6.78 26.72
CA ALA A 15 19.70 -6.81 25.36
C ALA A 15 18.20 -6.48 25.40
N ALA A 16 17.87 -5.19 25.52
CA ALA A 16 16.56 -4.69 25.12
C ALA A 16 16.47 -4.90 23.61
N GLY A 17 15.99 -6.08 23.20
CA GLY A 17 15.70 -6.40 21.82
C GLY A 17 14.71 -5.37 21.30
N MET A 18 15.20 -4.44 20.48
CA MET A 18 14.34 -3.67 19.60
C MET A 18 13.61 -4.68 18.74
N VAL A 19 12.34 -4.95 19.06
CA VAL A 19 11.44 -5.68 18.17
C VAL A 19 11.24 -4.76 16.97
N TYR A 20 12.18 -4.82 16.04
CA TYR A 20 12.08 -4.18 14.75
C TYR A 20 11.03 -4.97 13.97
N CYS A 21 9.79 -4.50 14.02
CA CYS A 21 8.71 -5.06 13.22
C CYS A 21 9.03 -4.76 11.75
N LYS A 22 9.73 -5.67 11.08
CA LYS A 22 9.83 -5.66 9.62
C LYS A 22 8.41 -5.79 9.10
N LYS A 23 7.88 -4.75 8.47
CA LYS A 23 6.63 -4.86 7.74
C LYS A 23 6.95 -5.64 6.48
N ASP A 24 6.55 -6.91 6.45
CA ASP A 24 6.78 -7.74 5.27
C ASP A 24 6.19 -7.04 4.04
N PRO A 25 6.90 -7.05 2.89
CA PRO A 25 6.36 -6.52 1.66
C PRO A 25 5.02 -7.19 1.36
N VAL A 26 3.97 -6.39 1.16
CA VAL A 26 2.66 -6.93 0.76
C VAL A 26 2.83 -7.53 -0.64
N PRO A 27 2.61 -8.84 -0.83
CA PRO A 27 2.70 -9.43 -2.17
C PRO A 27 1.70 -8.74 -3.10
N ILE A 28 2.19 -8.19 -4.21
CA ILE A 28 1.37 -7.53 -5.23
C ILE A 28 0.88 -8.62 -6.21
N PRO A 29 -0.44 -8.77 -6.45
CA PRO A 29 -0.95 -9.69 -7.45
C PRO A 29 -0.34 -9.41 -8.83
N SER A 30 -0.03 -10.46 -9.59
CA SER A 30 0.64 -10.33 -10.89
C SER A 30 -0.12 -9.44 -11.86
N CYS A 31 -1.46 -9.47 -11.84
CA CYS A 31 -2.29 -8.64 -12.70
C CYS A 31 -2.23 -7.14 -12.31
N ILE A 32 -2.04 -6.83 -11.02
CA ILE A 32 -1.83 -5.45 -10.54
C ILE A 32 -0.43 -5.00 -10.94
N GLN A 33 0.56 -5.87 -10.81
CA GLN A 33 1.93 -5.62 -11.26
C GLN A 33 1.97 -5.31 -12.77
N GLN A 34 1.25 -6.06 -13.60
CA GLN A 34 1.14 -5.80 -15.05
C GLN A 34 0.54 -4.41 -15.36
N LYS A 35 -0.43 -3.94 -14.57
CA LYS A 35 -1.00 -2.59 -14.72
C LYS A 35 0.00 -1.50 -14.32
N ILE A 36 0.75 -1.71 -13.24
CA ILE A 36 1.85 -0.83 -12.83
C ILE A 36 2.90 -0.76 -13.94
N ASP A 37 3.30 -1.90 -14.51
CA ASP A 37 4.29 -1.93 -15.58
C ASP A 37 3.77 -1.26 -16.86
N SER A 38 2.46 -1.32 -17.12
CA SER A 38 1.83 -0.56 -18.21
C SER A 38 1.95 0.96 -17.99
N ILE A 39 1.80 1.44 -16.75
CA ILE A 39 1.99 2.87 -16.41
C ILE A 39 3.45 3.27 -16.63
N LYS A 40 4.41 2.49 -16.12
CA LYS A 40 5.86 2.76 -16.29
C LYS A 40 6.31 2.83 -17.75
N ASN A 41 5.66 2.08 -18.62
CA ASN A 41 5.98 2.03 -20.05
C ASN A 41 5.14 3.03 -20.87
N SER A 42 4.26 3.79 -20.24
CA SER A 42 3.45 4.83 -20.89
C SER A 42 4.20 6.18 -20.92
N ALA A 43 3.70 7.13 -21.71
CA ALA A 43 4.27 8.48 -21.72
C ALA A 43 4.09 9.15 -20.35
N LYS A 44 5.09 9.91 -19.92
CA LYS A 44 5.04 10.71 -18.69
C LYS A 44 3.79 11.58 -18.68
N ARG A 45 3.08 11.56 -17.55
CA ARG A 45 1.79 12.24 -17.38
C ARG A 45 1.73 13.07 -16.09
N THR A 46 0.82 14.04 -16.08
CA THR A 46 0.50 14.86 -14.91
C THR A 46 -0.98 14.70 -14.56
N PRO A 47 -1.34 14.18 -13.38
CA PRO A 47 -0.45 13.76 -12.29
C PRO A 47 0.34 12.48 -12.64
N PRO A 48 1.48 12.22 -11.96
CA PRO A 48 2.21 10.95 -12.09
C PRO A 48 1.30 9.78 -11.73
N GLY A 49 1.57 8.60 -12.29
CA GLY A 49 0.78 7.44 -11.95
C GLY A 49 1.01 6.95 -10.53
N GLU A 50 -0.05 6.73 -9.77
CA GLU A 50 0.00 6.28 -8.38
C GLU A 50 -0.95 5.09 -8.19
N VAL A 51 -0.48 4.10 -7.43
CA VAL A 51 -1.27 2.94 -7.01
C VAL A 51 -1.16 2.77 -5.51
N HIS A 52 -2.31 2.78 -4.86
CA HIS A 52 -2.45 2.69 -3.41
C HIS A 52 -3.19 1.41 -3.04
N VAL A 53 -2.75 0.74 -1.97
CA VAL A 53 -3.42 -0.44 -1.42
C VAL A 53 -4.26 -0.04 -0.21
N TRP A 54 -5.48 -0.58 -0.16
CA TRP A 54 -6.49 -0.32 0.87
C TRP A 54 -7.15 -1.62 1.32
N THR A 55 -7.82 -1.60 2.47
CA THR A 55 -8.87 -2.58 2.78
C THR A 55 -10.24 -1.94 2.60
N TYR A 56 -11.16 -2.59 1.90
CA TYR A 56 -12.54 -2.15 1.73
C TYR A 56 -13.47 -3.37 1.69
N GLY A 57 -14.56 -3.35 2.46
CA GLY A 57 -15.44 -4.52 2.61
C GLY A 57 -14.72 -5.79 3.08
N GLY A 58 -13.72 -5.65 3.97
CA GLY A 58 -12.94 -6.78 4.50
C GLY A 58 -11.92 -7.40 3.53
N ARG A 59 -11.76 -6.86 2.31
CA ARG A 59 -10.86 -7.37 1.28
C ARG A 59 -9.79 -6.34 0.93
N LYS A 60 -8.66 -6.78 0.37
CA LYS A 60 -7.65 -5.88 -0.18
C LYS A 60 -8.11 -5.36 -1.53
N VAL A 61 -7.92 -4.07 -1.76
CA VAL A 61 -8.22 -3.40 -3.02
C VAL A 61 -7.11 -2.42 -3.40
N TYR A 62 -7.03 -2.12 -4.69
CA TYR A 62 -5.98 -1.33 -5.32
C TYR A 62 -6.61 -0.16 -6.04
N LEU A 63 -6.33 1.05 -5.55
CA LEU A 63 -6.81 2.30 -6.13
C LEU A 63 -5.76 2.84 -7.08
N PHE A 64 -6.16 3.08 -8.34
CA PHE A 64 -5.35 3.67 -9.38
C PHE A 64 -5.79 5.11 -9.61
N ASN A 65 -4.87 6.06 -9.49
CA ASN A 65 -5.20 7.45 -9.81
C ASN A 65 -5.45 7.65 -11.31
N ALA A 66 -6.27 8.64 -11.62
CA ALA A 66 -6.60 9.00 -13.00
C ALA A 66 -5.55 9.96 -13.60
N PRO A 67 -5.23 9.84 -14.90
CA PRO A 67 -4.34 10.77 -15.61
C PRO A 67 -5.00 12.14 -15.88
N CYS A 68 -6.33 12.20 -15.89
CA CYS A 68 -7.09 13.41 -16.12
C CYS A 68 -8.34 13.41 -15.24
N CYS A 69 -8.86 14.59 -14.93
CA CYS A 69 -9.96 14.78 -14.02
C CYS A 69 -11.27 14.14 -14.50
N ASP A 70 -11.50 13.98 -15.81
CA ASP A 70 -12.72 13.38 -16.38
C ASP A 70 -12.67 11.85 -16.43
N GLU A 71 -11.54 11.25 -16.06
CA GLU A 71 -11.40 9.80 -15.95
C GLU A 71 -11.73 9.32 -14.55
N PHE A 72 -12.29 8.12 -14.48
CA PHE A 72 -12.61 7.45 -13.24
C PHE A 72 -11.33 7.02 -12.51
N VAL A 73 -11.24 7.32 -11.22
CA VAL A 73 -10.24 6.76 -10.31
C VAL A 73 -10.67 5.34 -9.98
N LYS A 74 -9.98 4.32 -10.49
CA LYS A 74 -10.48 2.94 -10.46
C LYS A 74 -10.00 2.19 -9.22
N VAL A 75 -10.89 1.42 -8.62
CA VAL A 75 -10.58 0.46 -7.56
C VAL A 75 -10.72 -0.94 -8.11
N LEU A 76 -9.66 -1.74 -7.98
CA LEU A 76 -9.63 -3.14 -8.39
C LEU A 76 -9.42 -4.05 -7.17
N ASP A 77 -9.96 -5.26 -7.22
CA ASP A 77 -9.66 -6.27 -6.20
C ASP A 77 -8.35 -7.03 -6.51
N GLU A 78 -8.03 -8.03 -5.69
CA GLU A 78 -6.86 -8.89 -5.83
C GLU A 78 -6.84 -9.75 -7.11
N ASN A 79 -7.98 -9.93 -7.76
CA ASN A 79 -8.13 -10.61 -9.04
C ASN A 79 -8.17 -9.63 -10.22
N CYS A 80 -7.86 -8.35 -9.97
CA CYS A 80 -7.97 -7.26 -10.94
C CYS A 80 -9.37 -7.01 -11.48
N GLN A 81 -10.40 -7.49 -10.79
CA GLN A 81 -11.78 -7.20 -11.15
C GLN A 81 -12.12 -5.78 -10.73
N TYR A 82 -12.87 -5.09 -11.57
CA TYR A 82 -13.37 -3.76 -11.25
C TYR A 82 -14.33 -3.84 -10.07
N VAL A 83 -14.03 -3.06 -9.03
CA VAL A 83 -14.90 -2.93 -7.86
C VAL A 83 -15.80 -1.72 -8.03
N CYS A 84 -15.21 -0.55 -8.25
CA CYS A 84 -15.92 0.72 -8.37
C CYS A 84 -14.97 1.87 -8.76
N SER A 85 -15.52 3.08 -8.85
CA SER A 85 -14.76 4.31 -8.90
C SER A 85 -15.28 5.31 -7.86
N PRO A 86 -14.54 5.55 -6.77
CA PRO A 86 -15.00 6.45 -5.70
C PRO A 86 -14.85 7.95 -6.04
N SER A 87 -14.15 8.29 -7.13
CA SER A 87 -13.97 9.68 -7.57
C SER A 87 -13.58 9.76 -9.05
N GLY A 88 -13.55 10.97 -9.60
CA GLY A 88 -13.28 11.20 -11.01
C GLY A 88 -14.53 11.03 -11.86
N GLY A 89 -14.35 10.81 -13.16
CA GLY A 89 -15.44 10.82 -14.12
C GLY A 89 -15.93 12.24 -14.46
N PRO A 90 -16.94 12.38 -15.33
CA PRO A 90 -17.41 13.68 -15.82
C PRO A 90 -17.90 14.61 -14.69
N LEU A 91 -18.55 14.04 -13.67
CA LEU A 91 -19.10 14.78 -12.53
C LEU A 91 -18.18 14.79 -11.30
N LYS A 92 -16.97 14.20 -11.40
CA LYS A 92 -16.00 14.05 -10.30
C LYS A 92 -16.44 13.17 -9.11
N PHE A 93 -17.69 12.70 -9.07
CA PHE A 93 -18.24 11.88 -7.98
C PHE A 93 -17.97 10.37 -8.13
N GLY A 94 -17.24 9.96 -9.17
CA GLY A 94 -17.07 8.55 -9.46
C GLY A 94 -18.33 7.92 -10.06
N ASP A 95 -18.47 6.60 -9.93
CA ASP A 95 -19.50 5.80 -10.59
C ASP A 95 -20.71 5.46 -9.70
N SER A 96 -20.75 6.00 -8.48
CA SER A 96 -21.80 5.75 -7.47
C SER A 96 -21.89 4.31 -6.94
N LEU A 97 -20.92 3.43 -7.24
CA LEU A 97 -20.93 2.05 -6.74
C LEU A 97 -20.32 1.91 -5.34
N CYS A 98 -19.41 2.79 -4.95
CA CYS A 98 -18.76 2.79 -3.64
C CYS A 98 -18.74 4.19 -3.02
N THR A 99 -19.93 4.74 -2.77
CA THR A 99 -20.12 6.09 -2.23
C THR A 99 -19.52 6.27 -0.84
N ASP A 100 -19.33 5.17 -0.11
CA ASP A 100 -18.77 5.11 1.25
C ASP A 100 -17.25 4.82 1.28
N PHE A 101 -16.59 4.71 0.11
CA PHE A 101 -15.21 4.21 0.03
C PHE A 101 -14.25 5.00 0.93
N TYR A 102 -14.28 6.34 0.87
CA TYR A 102 -13.37 7.17 1.68
C TYR A 102 -13.75 7.24 3.17
N GLN A 103 -14.91 6.73 3.56
CA GLN A 103 -15.32 6.60 4.96
C GLN A 103 -14.93 5.23 5.53
N GLU A 104 -15.15 4.16 4.77
CA GLU A 104 -15.00 2.78 5.24
C GLU A 104 -13.65 2.15 4.88
N ALA A 105 -13.00 2.59 3.80
CA ALA A 105 -11.73 2.02 3.38
C ALA A 105 -10.58 2.45 4.29
N LYS A 106 -9.69 1.50 4.59
CA LYS A 106 -8.47 1.77 5.38
C LYS A 106 -7.25 1.74 4.48
N TYR A 107 -6.52 2.85 4.47
CA TYR A 107 -5.29 2.97 3.71
C TYR A 107 -4.21 2.06 4.30
N LEU A 108 -3.61 1.21 3.45
CA LEU A 108 -2.53 0.32 3.85
C LEU A 108 -1.15 0.82 3.39
N GLY A 109 -1.09 1.59 2.30
CA GLY A 109 0.14 2.20 1.81
C GLY A 109 0.14 2.49 0.30
N ALA A 110 1.17 3.19 -0.15
CA ALA A 110 1.48 3.34 -1.57
C ALA A 110 2.34 2.16 -2.00
N ILE A 111 1.98 1.53 -3.12
CA ILE A 111 2.75 0.41 -3.68
C ILE A 111 3.47 0.80 -4.98
N PHE A 112 3.06 1.90 -5.60
CA PHE A 112 3.70 2.45 -6.77
C PHE A 112 3.43 3.95 -6.88
N ARG A 113 4.45 4.68 -7.30
CA ARG A 113 4.38 6.04 -7.80
C ARG A 113 5.36 6.14 -8.97
N ASP A 114 4.91 6.75 -10.05
CA ASP A 114 5.73 6.97 -11.23
C ASP A 114 6.66 8.16 -11.00
N ASP A 115 7.95 7.88 -10.89
CA ASP A 115 9.00 8.87 -10.62
C ASP A 115 9.82 9.22 -11.89
N GLN A 116 9.43 8.72 -13.07
CA GLN A 116 10.04 9.08 -14.36
C GLN A 116 9.82 10.55 -14.70
#